data_AF-A0A840YYY8-F1
#
_entry.id   AF-A0A840YYY8-F1
#
_cell.length_a   1.000
_cell.length_b   1.000
_cell.length_c   1.000
_cell.angle_alpha   90.00
_cell.angle_beta   90.00
_cell.angle_gamma   90.00
#
_symmetry.space_group_name_H-M   'P 1'
#
loop_
_entity.id
_entity.type
_entity.pdbx_description
1 polymer ?
#
loop_
_entity_poly.entity_id
_entity_poly.type
_entity_poly.pdbx_seq_one_letter_code
_entity_poly.pdbx_strand_id
1 'polypeptide(L)'
;MADRSDPAELVRVEAALRRLPRLERDILLAVRLDGLGTAAIARRTGLSQAEVQRLLVRAIEHFTHALEHPRRHGRWWRWRRWWRRRR
;
A
#
# COMPACT_ATOMS: atom_id res chain seq x y z
N MET A 1 -17.96 -18.32 7.94
CA MET A 1 -16.85 -19.20 8.34
C MET A 1 -15.76 -18.33 8.92
N ALA A 2 -15.24 -18.66 10.10
CA ALA A 2 -14.12 -17.92 10.68
C ALA A 2 -12.94 -17.99 9.69
N ASP A 3 -12.61 -16.86 9.09
CA ASP A 3 -11.33 -16.67 8.39
C ASP A 3 -10.24 -16.73 9.46
N ARG A 4 -9.89 -17.95 9.84
CA ARG A 4 -8.76 -18.25 10.70
C ARG A 4 -7.56 -18.29 9.77
N SER A 5 -7.22 -17.13 9.21
CA SER A 5 -6.00 -16.98 8.42
C SER A 5 -4.86 -17.56 9.23
N ASP A 6 -4.04 -18.41 8.60
CA ASP A 6 -2.88 -19.02 9.25
C ASP A 6 -2.06 -17.92 9.95
N PRO A 7 -1.76 -18.03 11.26
CA PRO A 7 -0.95 -17.03 11.96
C PRO A 7 0.34 -16.67 11.22
N ALA A 8 0.96 -17.62 10.52
CA ALA A 8 2.15 -17.36 9.70
C ALA A 8 1.86 -16.49 8.48
N GLU A 9 0.67 -16.60 7.87
CA GLU A 9 0.23 -15.73 6.78
C GLU A 9 -0.05 -14.32 7.27
N LEU A 10 -0.70 -14.17 8.42
CA LEU A 10 -0.93 -12.86 9.05
C LEU A 10 0.37 -12.13 9.34
N VAL A 11 1.37 -12.83 9.91
CA VAL A 11 2.70 -12.26 10.16
C VAL A 11 3.37 -11.80 8.86
N ARG A 12 3.26 -12.57 7.77
CA ARG A 12 3.82 -12.19 6.46
C ARG A 12 3.13 -10.95 5.89
N VAL A 13 1.81 -10.89 5.94
CA VAL A 13 1.02 -9.75 5.48
C VAL A 13 1.36 -8.50 6.30
N GLU A 14 1.42 -8.63 7.62
CA GLU A 14 1.74 -7.50 8.50
C GLU A 14 3.16 -6.98 8.25
N ALA A 15 4.13 -7.87 8.07
CA ALA A 15 5.50 -7.50 7.73
C ALA A 15 5.59 -6.77 6.38
N ALA A 16 4.81 -7.20 5.37
CA ALA A 16 4.72 -6.50 4.09
C ALA A 16 4.09 -5.12 4.24
N LEU A 17 2.99 -4.99 5.01
CA LEU A 17 2.35 -3.70 5.29
C LEU A 17 3.29 -2.73 6.02
N ARG A 18 4.08 -3.20 6.98
CA ARG A 18 5.07 -2.36 7.70
C ARG A 18 6.16 -1.79 6.81
N ARG A 19 6.38 -2.37 5.62
CA ARG A 19 7.36 -1.89 4.65
C ARG A 19 6.82 -0.83 3.70
N LEU A 20 5.50 -0.59 3.71
CA LEU A 20 4.91 0.49 2.92
C LEU A 20 5.20 1.85 3.56
N PRO A 21 5.35 2.90 2.75
CA PRO A 21 5.25 4.28 3.20
C PRO A 21 3.91 4.50 3.93
N ARG A 22 3.93 5.24 5.04
CA ARG A 22 2.77 5.42 5.91
C ARG A 22 1.49 5.81 5.15
N LEU A 23 1.55 6.85 4.32
CA LEU A 23 0.37 7.31 3.57
C LEU A 23 -0.16 6.26 2.57
N GLU A 24 0.72 5.51 1.92
CA GLU A 24 0.34 4.43 1.00
C GLU A 24 -0.34 3.28 1.76
N ARG A 25 0.20 2.90 2.93
CA ARG A 25 -0.39 1.90 3.83
C ARG A 25 -1.77 2.33 4.32
N ASP A 26 -1.89 3.57 4.81
CA ASP A 26 -3.12 4.08 5.39
C ASP A 26 -4.24 4.13 4.33
N ILE A 27 -3.93 4.52 3.09
CA ILE A 27 -4.89 4.48 1.97
C ILE A 27 -5.30 3.05 1.62
N LEU A 28 -4.35 2.11 1.55
CA LEU A 28 -4.64 0.71 1.25
C LEU A 28 -5.57 0.09 2.31
N LEU A 29 -5.31 0.36 3.60
CA LEU A 29 -6.13 -0.14 4.70
C LEU A 29 -7.52 0.51 4.72
N ALA A 30 -7.61 1.81 4.44
CA ALA A 30 -8.90 2.49 4.32
C ALA A 30 -9.79 1.86 3.22
N VAL A 31 -9.20 1.46 2.09
CA VAL A 31 -9.95 0.75 1.04
C VAL A 31 -10.31 -0.67 1.48
N ARG A 32 -9.35 -1.42 2.02
CA ARG A 32 -9.48 -2.87 2.17
C ARG A 32 -10.14 -3.33 3.47
N LEU A 33 -9.98 -2.56 4.55
CA LEU A 33 -10.55 -2.85 5.87
C LEU A 33 -11.76 -1.94 6.16
N ASP A 34 -11.65 -0.65 5.86
CA ASP A 34 -12.74 0.30 6.15
C ASP A 34 -13.77 0.39 5.01
N GLY A 35 -13.53 -0.26 3.86
CA GLY A 35 -14.42 -0.25 2.70
C GLY A 35 -14.57 1.12 2.03
N LEU A 36 -13.63 2.04 2.24
CA LEU A 36 -13.75 3.42 1.77
C LEU A 36 -13.36 3.57 0.30
N GLY A 37 -14.22 4.24 -0.46
CA GLY A 37 -13.91 4.68 -1.82
C GLY A 37 -12.91 5.83 -1.85
N THR A 38 -12.23 6.00 -2.99
CA THR A 38 -11.18 7.01 -3.19
C THR A 38 -11.66 8.45 -2.96
N ALA A 39 -12.93 8.75 -3.27
CA ALA A 39 -13.53 10.07 -3.00
C ALA A 39 -13.68 10.37 -1.49
N ALA A 40 -14.05 9.36 -0.68
CA ALA A 40 -14.16 9.53 0.76
C ALA A 40 -12.78 9.72 1.42
N ILE A 41 -11.78 8.99 0.94
CA ILE A 41 -10.39 9.12 1.39
C ILE A 41 -9.82 10.49 0.99
N ALA A 42 -10.11 10.97 -0.22
CA ALA A 42 -9.71 12.31 -0.67
C ALA A 42 -10.22 13.40 0.29
N ARG A 43 -11.52 13.37 0.63
CA ARG A 43 -12.10 14.31 1.61
C ARG A 43 -11.43 14.23 2.98
N ARG A 44 -11.14 13.02 3.49
CA ARG A 44 -10.52 12.83 4.82
C ARG A 44 -9.06 13.29 4.88
N THR A 45 -8.35 13.24 3.76
CA THR A 45 -6.90 13.51 3.69
C THR A 45 -6.56 14.88 3.12
N GLY A 46 -7.53 15.58 2.52
CA GLY A 46 -7.31 16.84 1.80
C GLY A 46 -6.63 16.66 0.44
N LEU A 47 -6.45 15.42 -0.02
CA LEU A 47 -5.85 15.11 -1.32
C LEU A 47 -6.92 15.13 -2.42
N SER A 48 -6.49 15.33 -3.67
CA SER A 48 -7.37 15.10 -4.82
C SER A 48 -7.66 13.60 -5.00
N GLN A 49 -8.81 13.27 -5.59
CA GLN A 49 -9.16 11.88 -5.89
C GLN A 49 -8.13 11.20 -6.81
N ALA A 50 -7.54 11.95 -7.74
CA ALA A 50 -6.49 11.47 -8.63
C ALA A 50 -5.19 11.13 -7.87
N GLU A 51 -4.81 11.93 -6.88
CA GLU A 51 -3.65 11.63 -6.01
C GLU A 51 -3.91 10.39 -5.16
N VAL A 52 -5.11 10.26 -4.58
CA VAL A 52 -5.51 9.07 -3.82
C VAL A 52 -5.45 7.82 -4.70
N GLN A 53 -5.97 7.86 -5.93
CA GLN A 53 -5.89 6.74 -6.86
C GLN A 53 -4.43 6.37 -7.19
N ARG A 54 -3.57 7.35 -7.46
CA ARG A 54 -2.14 7.11 -7.72
C ARG A 54 -1.44 6.50 -6.52
N LEU A 55 -1.74 6.96 -5.31
CA LEU A 55 -1.20 6.41 -4.07
C LEU A 55 -1.70 4.99 -3.83
N LEU A 56 -2.96 4.69 -4.10
CA LEU A 56 -3.53 3.35 -3.99
C LEU A 56 -2.84 2.37 -4.95
N VAL A 57 -2.67 2.75 -6.22
CA VAL A 57 -1.95 1.91 -7.21
C VAL A 57 -0.52 1.64 -6.72
N ARG A 58 0.19 2.65 -6.24
CA ARG A 58 1.55 2.49 -5.69
C ARG A 58 1.57 1.61 -4.45
N ALA A 59 0.59 1.75 -3.57
CA ALA A 59 0.47 0.94 -2.36
C ALA A 59 0.32 -0.54 -2.71
N ILE A 60 -0.55 -0.86 -3.68
CA ILE A 60 -0.74 -2.24 -4.18
C ILE A 60 0.57 -2.76 -4.80
N GLU A 61 1.19 -2.01 -5.71
CA GLU A 61 2.47 -2.40 -6.34
C GLU A 61 3.55 -2.69 -5.29
N HIS A 62 3.70 -1.83 -4.29
CA HIS A 62 4.70 -2.00 -3.24
C HIS A 62 4.37 -3.14 -2.28
N PHE A 63 3.10 -3.34 -1.96
CA PHE A 63 2.63 -4.42 -1.09
C PHE A 63 2.86 -5.79 -1.73
N THR A 64 2.45 -5.96 -2.99
CA THR A 64 2.71 -7.20 -3.75
C THR A 64 4.21 -7.47 -3.84
N HIS A 65 5.02 -6.45 -4.14
CA HIS A 65 6.48 -6.62 -4.19
C HIS A 65 7.08 -7.00 -2.83
N ALA A 66 6.58 -6.44 -1.73
CA ALA A 66 7.03 -6.76 -0.38
C ALA A 66 6.68 -8.18 0.04
N LEU A 67 5.51 -8.70 -0.40
CA LEU A 67 5.11 -10.10 -0.21
C LEU A 67 6.02 -11.06 -0.97
N GLU A 68 6.33 -10.76 -2.24
CA GLU A 68 7.21 -11.59 -3.07
C GLU A 68 8.68 -11.57 -2.60
N HIS A 69 9.14 -10.45 -2.04
CA HIS A 69 10.54 -10.23 -1.70
C HIS A 69 10.75 -9.86 -0.20
N PRO A 70 10.43 -10.77 0.73
CA PRO A 70 10.41 -10.49 2.16
C PRO A 70 11.79 -10.13 2.76
N ARG A 71 12.89 -10.48 2.08
CA ARG A 71 14.28 -10.24 2.55
C ARG A 71 14.98 -9.01 1.94
N ARG A 72 14.38 -8.31 0.96
CA ARG A 72 15.01 -7.13 0.32
C ARG A 72 14.63 -5.82 1.03
N HIS A 73 15.52 -5.22 1.82
CA HIS A 73 15.32 -3.88 2.40
C HIS A 73 15.43 -2.79 1.33
N GLY A 74 14.33 -2.46 0.67
CA GLY A 74 14.39 -1.53 -0.46
C GLY A 74 14.09 -0.09 -0.09
N ARG A 75 15.15 0.70 -0.01
CA ARG A 75 15.11 2.15 -0.22
C ARG A 75 15.43 2.53 -1.67
N TRP A 76 16.08 1.63 -2.41
CA TRP A 76 16.65 1.90 -3.74
C TRP A 76 15.64 1.82 -4.91
N TRP A 77 14.61 0.98 -4.84
CA TRP A 77 13.62 0.85 -5.95
C TRP A 77 12.69 2.08 -6.06
N ARG A 78 12.43 2.80 -4.96
CA ARG A 78 11.54 3.98 -4.92
C ARG A 78 12.12 5.18 -5.69
N TRP A 79 13.45 5.37 -5.67
CA TRP A 79 14.12 6.41 -6.44
C TRP A 79 14.05 6.14 -7.95
N ARG A 80 14.33 4.92 -8.42
CA ARG A 80 14.31 4.60 -9.88
C ARG A 80 12.93 4.73 -10.52
N ARG A 81 11.84 4.49 -9.79
CA ARG A 81 10.47 4.57 -10.35
C ARG A 81 9.96 6.02 -10.39
N TRP A 82 10.41 6.89 -9.47
CA TRP A 82 10.05 8.31 -9.44
C TRP A 82 10.61 9.11 -10.63
N TRP A 83 11.80 8.73 -11.15
CA TRP A 83 12.42 9.39 -12.30
C TRP A 83 11.81 9.02 -13.67
N ARG A 84 11.12 7.88 -13.81
CA ARG A 84 10.60 7.42 -15.11
C ARG A 84 9.21 7.94 -15.47
N ARG A 85 8.51 8.63 -14.56
CA ARG A 85 7.13 9.13 -14.76
C ARG A 85 7.02 10.67 -14.77
N ARG A 86 8.14 11.39 -14.85
CA ARG A 86 8.22 12.85 -15.05
C ARG A 86 8.81 13.25 -16.42
N ARG A 87 8.85 12.32 -17.38
CA ARG A 87 9.11 12.58 -18.80
C ARG A 87 7.82 12.46 -19.57
#